data_AF-A0A7S1GQ72-F1
#
_entry.id   AF-A0A7S1GQ72-F1
#
_cell.length_a   1.000
_cell.length_b   1.000
_cell.length_c   1.000
_cell.angle_alpha   90.00
_cell.angle_beta   90.00
_cell.angle_gamma   90.00
#
_symmetry.space_group_name_H-M   'P 1'
#
loop_
_entity.id
_entity.type
_entity.pdbx_description
1 polymer ?
#
loop_
_entity_poly.entity_id
_entity_poly.type
_entity_poly.pdbx_seq_one_letter_code
_entity_poly.pdbx_strand_id
1 'polypeptide(L)'
;GMVPLIMDLQGIKNRRGGGVKDQMITQGNQAIPYSQFWAGLLKSAESIDVEDNVMLQMSKKQMLEFIGKIYTEKILVDEVDDRCHMPRQSLSEFLYDYHLELLSEPLLAEEALMNIVANARLYEGVSARVKMFCRFLQINQEKPLPVEALSVFLLALVKIQNGEIPLLPDYDQVNVDATKAAKVIEFVFAQAPYVIRSKILLEAEKRVVGKVIDLDSLLYFLVDQYVHESSRGEERLRALFVASDMDGDGNLTLNEFQDMVMHINSRKSHRELLRMYAEMTLNRTVDCNTFVRVCRKFSFFSFTYGPHTKKVDRQSNEVFEVLAAEWEKVEDLIHELLVVLEGSAVGMRLEQNVKTLKSLLDSRFEAESAWHCYRKVVSEFASAIKNRTPGMGRAESSGAATPVEDSKEGGKEGKPPLKALGVKGKGGKPPANPQTRRGSGGRGK
;
A
#
# COMPACT_ATOMS: atom_id res chain seq x y z
N GLY A 1 15.20 -10.39 -6.44
CA GLY A 1 15.95 -9.73 -7.54
C GLY A 1 15.43 -8.34 -7.87
N MET A 2 15.40 -7.40 -6.92
CA MET A 2 14.92 -6.00 -7.14
C MET A 2 16.05 -4.96 -7.23
N VAL A 3 17.28 -5.37 -6.90
CA VAL A 3 18.49 -4.55 -7.08
C VAL A 3 18.65 -4.03 -8.52
N PRO A 4 18.27 -4.77 -9.59
CA PRO A 4 18.38 -4.25 -10.97
C PRO A 4 17.46 -3.06 -11.26
N LEU A 5 16.20 -3.08 -10.79
CA LEU A 5 15.20 -2.04 -11.13
C LEU A 5 15.52 -0.67 -10.49
N ILE A 6 16.12 -0.69 -9.30
CA ILE A 6 16.60 0.52 -8.60
C ILE A 6 17.93 1.03 -9.21
N MET A 7 18.74 0.12 -9.77
CA MET A 7 20.00 0.47 -10.44
C MET A 7 19.79 1.14 -11.81
N ASP A 8 18.76 0.73 -12.58
CA ASP A 8 18.50 1.30 -13.91
C ASP A 8 17.98 2.75 -13.88
N LEU A 9 17.13 3.11 -12.91
CA LEU A 9 16.56 4.46 -12.81
C LEU A 9 17.61 5.54 -12.52
N GLN A 10 18.75 5.21 -11.92
CA GLN A 10 19.82 6.17 -11.65
C GLN A 10 20.84 6.32 -12.80
N GLY A 11 20.85 5.41 -13.78
CA GLY A 11 21.63 5.56 -15.02
C GLY A 11 21.15 6.76 -15.88
N ILE A 12 19.92 7.20 -15.68
CA ILE A 12 19.25 8.30 -16.39
C ILE A 12 19.80 9.67 -15.95
N LYS A 13 20.34 9.77 -14.73
CA LYS A 13 20.84 11.03 -14.13
C LYS A 13 21.99 11.67 -14.91
N ASN A 14 22.69 10.90 -15.76
CA ASN A 14 23.88 11.37 -16.46
C ASN A 14 23.65 11.88 -17.89
N ARG A 15 22.41 11.92 -18.43
CA ARG A 15 22.21 12.29 -19.85
C ARG A 15 21.05 13.24 -20.23
N ARG A 16 20.36 13.89 -19.29
CA ARG A 16 19.33 14.89 -19.67
C ARG A 16 19.60 16.27 -19.08
N GLY A 17 20.39 17.05 -19.82
CA GLY A 17 20.36 18.50 -19.75
C GLY A 17 19.30 19.05 -20.70
N GLY A 18 18.32 19.78 -20.17
CA GLY A 18 17.41 20.65 -20.93
C GLY A 18 16.17 19.97 -21.52
N GLY A 19 14.98 20.29 -21.01
CA GLY A 19 13.74 19.99 -21.74
C GLY A 19 12.44 20.04 -20.91
N VAL A 20 12.44 19.56 -19.67
CA VAL A 20 11.18 19.36 -18.91
C VAL A 20 11.01 20.32 -17.72
N LYS A 21 12.03 21.15 -17.42
CA LYS A 21 12.09 21.94 -16.18
C LYS A 21 11.13 23.14 -16.11
N ASP A 22 10.55 23.62 -17.22
CA ASP A 22 9.91 24.94 -17.25
C ASP A 22 8.38 24.97 -17.23
N GLN A 23 7.67 23.83 -17.15
CA GLN A 23 6.18 23.85 -17.16
C GLN A 23 5.50 23.64 -15.80
N MET A 24 6.21 23.34 -14.72
CA MET A 24 5.59 23.12 -13.40
C MET A 24 5.89 24.19 -12.34
N ILE A 25 6.73 25.19 -12.63
CA ILE A 25 7.17 26.16 -11.62
C ILE A 25 6.85 27.59 -12.09
N THR A 26 5.57 27.98 -12.12
CA THR A 26 5.17 29.40 -12.23
C THR A 26 3.74 29.69 -11.74
N GLN A 27 3.14 28.81 -10.93
CA GLN A 27 1.87 29.13 -10.26
C GLN A 27 2.15 29.47 -8.80
N GLY A 28 1.59 30.59 -8.33
CA GLY A 28 1.80 31.11 -6.98
C GLY A 28 1.42 30.11 -5.89
N ASN A 29 1.84 30.44 -4.66
CA ASN A 29 1.84 29.70 -3.37
C ASN A 29 0.58 28.88 -2.94
N GLN A 30 -0.30 28.46 -3.83
CA GLN A 30 -1.46 27.62 -3.54
C GLN A 30 -1.07 26.15 -3.58
N ALA A 31 -1.47 25.40 -2.55
CA ALA A 31 -1.27 23.96 -2.50
C ALA A 31 -2.02 23.29 -3.66
N ILE A 32 -1.30 22.49 -4.45
CA ILE A 32 -1.87 21.73 -5.57
C ILE A 32 -2.64 20.53 -4.99
N PRO A 33 -3.94 20.33 -5.32
CA PRO A 33 -4.65 19.13 -4.93
C PRO A 33 -3.98 17.87 -5.48
N TYR A 34 -3.95 16.79 -4.71
CA TYR A 34 -3.32 15.53 -5.14
C TYR A 34 -3.85 15.01 -6.48
N SER A 35 -5.16 15.16 -6.74
CA SER A 35 -5.77 14.78 -8.02
C SER A 35 -5.20 15.54 -9.22
N GLN A 36 -4.85 16.81 -9.05
CA GLN A 36 -4.22 17.62 -10.09
C GLN A 36 -2.75 17.22 -10.30
N PHE A 37 -2.03 16.95 -9.21
CA PHE A 37 -0.68 16.39 -9.26
C PHE A 37 -0.67 15.06 -10.02
N TRP A 38 -1.54 14.12 -9.65
CA TRP A 38 -1.63 12.80 -10.28
C TRP A 38 -1.99 12.89 -11.76
N ALA A 39 -2.94 13.75 -12.13
CA ALA A 39 -3.29 13.99 -13.53
C ALA A 39 -2.10 14.54 -14.34
N GLY A 40 -1.30 15.42 -13.74
CA GLY A 40 -0.05 15.90 -14.34
C GLY A 40 0.98 14.78 -14.56
N LEU A 41 1.13 13.90 -13.57
CA LEU A 41 2.02 12.73 -13.65
C LEU A 41 1.58 11.77 -14.77
N LEU A 42 0.28 11.45 -14.86
CA LEU A 42 -0.26 10.58 -15.92
C LEU A 42 0.00 11.15 -17.32
N LYS A 43 -0.16 12.47 -17.49
CA LYS A 43 0.13 13.17 -18.75
C LYS A 43 1.62 13.12 -19.09
N SER A 44 2.50 13.35 -18.12
CA SER A 44 3.94 13.25 -18.34
C SER A 44 4.36 11.83 -18.74
N ALA A 45 3.75 10.80 -18.13
CA ALA A 45 3.99 9.41 -18.48
C ALA A 45 3.54 9.04 -19.92
N GLU A 46 2.62 9.79 -20.55
CA GLU A 46 2.23 9.58 -21.96
C GLU A 46 3.35 9.92 -22.93
N SER A 47 4.29 10.78 -22.53
CA SER A 47 5.43 11.17 -23.35
C SER A 47 6.59 10.19 -23.30
N ILE A 48 6.53 9.17 -22.43
CA ILE A 48 7.57 8.16 -22.29
C ILE A 48 7.29 7.03 -23.27
N ASP A 49 8.09 6.96 -24.33
CA ASP A 49 8.13 5.79 -25.20
C ASP A 49 8.99 4.69 -24.56
N VAL A 50 8.33 3.69 -23.98
CA VAL A 50 9.01 2.57 -23.31
C VAL A 50 9.57 1.59 -24.32
N GLU A 51 8.98 1.47 -25.51
CA GLU A 51 9.44 0.54 -26.55
C GLU A 51 10.79 1.00 -27.14
N ASP A 52 10.96 2.31 -27.29
CA ASP A 52 12.22 2.91 -27.77
C ASP A 52 13.30 3.04 -26.69
N ASN A 53 12.94 2.92 -25.40
CA ASN A 53 13.86 3.09 -24.28
C ASN A 53 14.02 1.77 -23.49
N VAL A 54 14.86 0.87 -24.00
CA VAL A 54 15.14 -0.46 -23.40
C VAL A 54 15.49 -0.41 -21.91
N MET A 55 16.15 0.66 -21.45
CA MET A 55 16.53 0.85 -20.03
C MET A 55 15.34 1.14 -19.11
N LEU A 56 14.23 1.61 -19.66
CA LEU A 56 13.00 1.91 -18.93
C LEU A 56 12.00 0.75 -18.99
N GLN A 57 12.18 -0.17 -19.95
CA GLN A 57 11.27 -1.26 -20.20
C GLN A 57 11.38 -2.34 -19.13
N MET A 58 10.30 -2.54 -18.39
CA MET A 58 10.08 -3.70 -17.55
C MET A 58 9.49 -4.81 -18.42
N SER A 59 9.95 -6.05 -18.27
CA SER A 59 9.25 -7.21 -18.83
C SER A 59 7.87 -7.36 -18.18
N LYS A 60 6.93 -8.01 -18.89
CA LYS A 60 5.61 -8.34 -18.33
C LYS A 60 5.72 -9.05 -16.98
N LYS A 61 6.65 -10.00 -16.86
CA LYS A 61 6.92 -10.73 -15.63
C LYS A 61 7.29 -9.79 -14.47
N GLN A 62 8.24 -8.88 -14.70
CA GLN A 62 8.65 -7.89 -13.69
C GLN A 62 7.48 -6.96 -13.30
N MET A 63 6.62 -6.60 -14.25
CA MET A 63 5.42 -5.82 -13.94
C MET A 63 4.45 -6.59 -13.04
N LEU A 64 4.23 -7.88 -13.30
CA LEU A 64 3.36 -8.72 -12.46
C LEU A 64 3.94 -8.94 -11.05
N GLU A 65 5.26 -9.16 -10.94
CA GLU A 65 5.96 -9.22 -9.65
C GLU A 65 5.83 -7.91 -8.87
N PHE A 66 5.98 -6.77 -9.56
CA PHE A 66 5.82 -5.45 -8.97
C PHE A 66 4.39 -5.24 -8.44
N ILE A 67 3.36 -5.56 -9.23
CA ILE A 67 1.96 -5.46 -8.81
C ILE A 67 1.69 -6.33 -7.58
N GLY A 68 2.16 -7.58 -7.59
CA GLY A 68 2.02 -8.49 -6.45
C GLY A 68 2.65 -7.93 -5.17
N LYS A 69 3.85 -7.32 -5.28
CA LYS A 69 4.50 -6.66 -4.15
C LYS A 69 3.68 -5.46 -3.66
N ILE A 70 3.28 -4.56 -4.55
CA ILE A 70 2.53 -3.35 -4.18
C ILE A 70 1.22 -3.70 -3.45
N TYR A 71 0.50 -4.72 -3.90
CA TYR A 71 -0.71 -5.16 -3.18
C TYR A 71 -0.40 -5.76 -1.81
N THR A 72 0.68 -6.53 -1.68
CA THR A 72 1.12 -7.06 -0.38
C THR A 72 1.45 -5.93 0.59
N GLU A 73 2.27 -4.98 0.17
CA GLU A 73 2.64 -3.81 0.98
C GLU A 73 1.42 -2.96 1.34
N LYS A 74 0.47 -2.79 0.40
CA LYS A 74 -0.77 -2.05 0.64
C LYS A 74 -1.65 -2.72 1.69
N ILE A 75 -1.78 -4.06 1.70
CA ILE A 75 -2.53 -4.78 2.73
C ILE A 75 -1.96 -4.49 4.12
N LEU A 76 -0.62 -4.48 4.23
CA LEU A 76 0.07 -4.25 5.50
C LEU A 76 -0.13 -2.82 6.00
N VAL A 77 -0.05 -1.83 5.10
CA VAL A 77 -0.31 -0.42 5.45
C VAL A 77 -1.78 -0.19 5.78
N ASP A 78 -2.73 -0.77 5.03
CA ASP A 78 -4.16 -0.67 5.34
C ASP A 78 -4.49 -1.21 6.74
N GLU A 79 -3.82 -2.27 7.19
CA GLU A 79 -4.02 -2.79 8.55
C GLU A 79 -3.47 -1.86 9.64
N VAL A 80 -2.33 -1.23 9.37
CA VAL A 80 -1.78 -0.19 10.26
C VAL A 80 -2.75 1.00 10.32
N ASP A 81 -3.21 1.48 9.17
CA ASP A 81 -4.17 2.58 9.08
C ASP A 81 -5.45 2.28 9.87
N ASP A 82 -6.01 1.08 9.70
CA ASP A 82 -7.22 0.65 10.42
C ASP A 82 -7.03 0.66 11.95
N ARG A 83 -5.88 0.18 12.44
CA ARG A 83 -5.52 0.21 13.88
C ARG A 83 -5.36 1.62 14.41
N CYS A 84 -4.78 2.51 13.61
CA CYS A 84 -4.57 3.91 13.94
C CYS A 84 -5.80 4.79 13.70
N HIS A 85 -6.91 4.20 13.23
CA HIS A 85 -8.13 4.92 12.83
C HIS A 85 -7.88 5.98 11.75
N MET A 86 -6.88 5.72 10.90
CA MET A 86 -6.57 6.53 9.73
C MET A 86 -7.45 6.12 8.55
N PRO A 87 -7.85 7.07 7.69
CA PRO A 87 -8.54 6.73 6.46
C PRO A 87 -7.58 5.99 5.52
N ARG A 88 -8.03 4.85 4.99
CA ARG A 88 -7.27 4.13 3.96
C ARG A 88 -7.06 5.00 2.73
N GLN A 89 -5.84 5.00 2.22
CA GLN A 89 -5.45 5.72 1.01
C GLN A 89 -5.88 5.00 -0.27
N SER A 90 -6.07 5.75 -1.36
CA SER A 90 -6.16 5.19 -2.72
C SER A 90 -4.86 4.50 -3.14
N LEU A 91 -4.90 3.68 -4.20
CA LEU A 91 -3.70 2.99 -4.67
C LEU A 91 -2.64 3.97 -5.20
N SER A 92 -3.05 5.06 -5.86
CA SER A 92 -2.13 6.08 -6.37
C SER A 92 -1.42 6.83 -5.25
N GLU A 93 -2.16 7.23 -4.21
CA GLU A 93 -1.59 7.91 -3.02
C GLU A 93 -0.58 7.00 -2.33
N PHE A 94 -0.98 5.75 -2.07
CA PHE A 94 -0.08 4.76 -1.50
C PHE A 94 1.18 4.54 -2.34
N LEU A 95 1.03 4.43 -3.66
CA LEU A 95 2.18 4.18 -4.55
C LEU A 95 3.17 5.36 -4.53
N TYR A 96 2.66 6.59 -4.41
CA TYR A 96 3.49 7.78 -4.23
C TYR A 96 4.24 7.75 -2.91
N ASP A 97 3.54 7.52 -1.79
CA ASP A 97 4.15 7.45 -0.46
C ASP A 97 5.19 6.32 -0.39
N TYR A 98 4.87 5.15 -0.98
CA TYR A 98 5.78 4.00 -1.06
C TYR A 98 7.09 4.37 -1.78
N HIS A 99 7.03 5.05 -2.92
CA HIS A 99 8.23 5.47 -3.64
C HIS A 99 8.95 6.65 -3.00
N LEU A 100 8.22 7.58 -2.39
CA LEU A 100 8.80 8.68 -1.64
C LEU A 100 9.62 8.17 -0.46
N GLU A 101 9.11 7.19 0.29
CA GLU A 101 9.84 6.56 1.38
C GLU A 101 11.04 5.76 0.89
N LEU A 102 10.89 5.02 -0.21
CA LEU A 102 11.97 4.21 -0.78
C LEU A 102 13.13 5.05 -1.32
N LEU A 103 12.83 6.19 -1.95
CA LEU A 103 13.80 7.01 -2.67
C LEU A 103 14.23 8.26 -1.91
N SER A 104 13.46 8.69 -0.90
CA SER A 104 13.70 9.87 -0.07
C SER A 104 13.82 11.20 -0.84
N GLU A 105 13.52 11.22 -2.14
CA GLU A 105 13.58 12.38 -3.02
C GLU A 105 12.31 12.44 -3.90
N PRO A 106 11.46 13.48 -3.78
CA PRO A 106 10.19 13.56 -4.49
C PRO A 106 10.31 13.42 -6.01
N LEU A 107 11.30 14.09 -6.62
CA LEU A 107 11.52 14.04 -8.07
C LEU A 107 11.85 12.63 -8.55
N LEU A 108 12.63 11.86 -7.78
CA LEU A 108 12.95 10.47 -8.13
C LEU A 108 11.72 9.56 -7.98
N ALA A 109 10.88 9.81 -6.97
CA ALA A 109 9.62 9.09 -6.80
C ALA A 109 8.66 9.34 -7.97
N GLU A 110 8.55 10.60 -8.42
CA GLU A 110 7.77 10.98 -9.60
C GLU A 110 8.31 10.32 -10.87
N GLU A 111 9.63 10.34 -11.10
CA GLU A 111 10.26 9.66 -12.24
C GLU A 111 10.00 8.15 -12.24
N ALA A 112 10.13 7.50 -11.08
CA ALA A 112 9.83 6.07 -10.93
C ALA A 112 8.36 5.76 -11.25
N LEU A 113 7.43 6.57 -10.73
CA LEU A 113 6.00 6.43 -10.99
C LEU A 113 5.65 6.64 -12.46
N MET A 114 6.22 7.65 -13.12
CA MET A 114 6.01 7.87 -14.55
C MET A 114 6.45 6.65 -15.35
N ASN A 115 7.59 6.05 -15.00
CA ASN A 115 8.06 4.81 -15.64
C ASN A 115 7.10 3.63 -15.41
N ILE A 116 6.60 3.47 -14.18
CA ILE A 116 5.63 2.41 -13.84
C ILE A 116 4.33 2.59 -14.61
N VAL A 117 3.81 3.82 -14.69
CA VAL A 117 2.59 4.14 -15.45
C VAL A 117 2.77 3.84 -16.93
N ALA A 118 3.91 4.21 -17.51
CA ALA A 118 4.22 3.95 -18.92
C ALA A 118 4.31 2.44 -19.20
N ASN A 119 4.98 1.67 -18.33
CA ASN A 119 5.03 0.20 -18.44
C ASN A 119 3.66 -0.45 -18.20
N ALA A 120 2.83 0.09 -17.30
CA ALA A 120 1.50 -0.44 -17.07
C ALA A 120 0.61 -0.30 -18.32
N ARG A 121 0.70 0.85 -19.02
CA ARG A 121 0.01 1.08 -20.29
C ARG A 121 0.44 0.10 -21.38
N LEU A 122 1.73 -0.22 -21.46
CA LEU A 122 2.28 -1.19 -22.43
C LEU A 122 1.62 -2.57 -22.28
N TYR A 123 1.35 -3.02 -21.06
CA TYR A 123 0.82 -4.36 -20.80
C TYR A 123 -0.68 -4.43 -20.53
N GLU A 124 -1.37 -3.29 -20.45
CA GLU A 124 -2.78 -3.20 -20.10
C GLU A 124 -3.69 -4.02 -21.04
N GLY A 125 -3.40 -3.98 -22.35
CA GLY A 125 -4.16 -4.73 -23.35
C GLY A 125 -3.91 -6.24 -23.34
N VAL A 126 -2.90 -6.73 -22.62
CA VAL A 126 -2.39 -8.11 -22.69
C VAL A 126 -2.50 -8.85 -21.35
N SER A 127 -2.63 -8.15 -20.23
CA SER A 127 -2.79 -8.75 -18.90
C SER A 127 -3.99 -8.16 -18.17
N ALA A 128 -4.93 -9.03 -17.79
CA ALA A 128 -6.08 -8.64 -16.98
C ALA A 128 -5.67 -8.06 -15.62
N ARG A 129 -4.56 -8.56 -15.05
CA ARG A 129 -4.00 -8.06 -13.79
C ARG A 129 -3.45 -6.65 -13.93
N VAL A 130 -2.67 -6.39 -14.98
CA VAL A 130 -2.18 -5.03 -15.27
C VAL A 130 -3.34 -4.09 -15.56
N LYS A 131 -4.35 -4.53 -16.32
CA LYS A 131 -5.56 -3.74 -16.56
C LYS A 131 -6.28 -3.34 -15.27
N MET A 132 -6.44 -4.27 -14.33
CA MET A 132 -7.05 -3.95 -13.03
C MET A 132 -6.18 -2.98 -12.23
N PHE A 133 -4.85 -3.16 -12.25
CA PHE A 133 -3.90 -2.24 -11.63
C PHE A 133 -4.03 -0.82 -12.21
N CYS A 134 -4.09 -0.69 -13.53
CA CYS A 134 -4.34 0.59 -14.23
C CYS A 134 -5.67 1.22 -13.80
N ARG A 135 -6.73 0.42 -13.63
CA ARG A 135 -8.05 0.89 -13.19
C ARG A 135 -8.02 1.45 -11.76
N PHE A 136 -7.30 0.82 -10.84
CA PHE A 136 -7.10 1.35 -9.48
C PHE A 136 -6.22 2.59 -9.42
N LEU A 137 -5.26 2.71 -10.34
CA LEU A 137 -4.41 3.89 -10.50
C LEU A 137 -5.08 5.02 -11.31
N GLN A 138 -6.27 4.80 -11.86
CA GLN A 138 -6.96 5.76 -12.73
C GLN A 138 -6.11 6.17 -13.94
N ILE A 139 -5.27 5.26 -14.45
CA ILE A 139 -4.46 5.49 -15.67
C ILE A 139 -5.36 5.60 -16.89
N ASN A 140 -6.46 4.86 -16.87
CA ASN A 140 -7.43 4.79 -17.94
C ASN A 140 -8.56 5.78 -17.65
N GLN A 141 -9.14 6.38 -18.69
CA GLN A 141 -10.32 7.26 -18.57
C GLN A 141 -11.61 6.53 -18.18
N GLU A 142 -11.51 5.30 -17.65
CA GLU A 142 -12.64 4.60 -17.05
C GLU A 142 -13.11 5.34 -15.79
N LYS A 143 -14.38 5.12 -15.42
CA LYS A 143 -14.94 5.69 -14.19
C LYS A 143 -14.05 5.29 -12.99
N PRO A 144 -13.57 6.24 -12.17
CA PRO A 144 -12.74 5.95 -11.01
C PRO A 144 -13.41 4.94 -10.09
N LEU A 145 -12.64 3.94 -9.66
CA LEU A 145 -13.09 2.99 -8.66
C LEU A 145 -13.08 3.65 -7.26
N PRO A 146 -14.09 3.39 -6.42
CA PRO A 146 -14.06 3.81 -5.03
C PRO A 146 -12.95 3.07 -4.27
N VAL A 147 -12.36 3.70 -3.24
CA VAL A 147 -11.27 3.11 -2.43
C VAL A 147 -11.68 1.76 -1.83
N GLU A 148 -12.96 1.64 -1.46
CA GLU A 148 -13.53 0.42 -0.92
C GLU A 148 -13.53 -0.76 -1.92
N ALA A 149 -13.53 -0.48 -3.24
CA ALA A 149 -13.39 -1.53 -4.25
C ALA A 149 -12.00 -2.17 -4.22
N LEU A 150 -10.95 -1.38 -3.96
CA LEU A 150 -9.60 -1.90 -3.74
C LEU A 150 -9.56 -2.77 -2.47
N SER A 151 -10.24 -2.34 -1.41
CA SER A 151 -10.33 -3.12 -0.17
C SER A 151 -11.04 -4.47 -0.39
N VAL A 152 -12.12 -4.50 -1.18
CA VAL A 152 -12.79 -5.75 -1.60
C VAL A 152 -11.85 -6.65 -2.39
N PHE A 153 -11.12 -6.09 -3.34
CA PHE A 153 -10.13 -6.81 -4.15
C PHE A 153 -9.04 -7.44 -3.29
N LEU A 154 -8.41 -6.66 -2.40
CA LEU A 154 -7.33 -7.12 -1.53
C LEU A 154 -7.81 -8.14 -0.51
N LEU A 155 -9.00 -7.94 0.06
CA LEU A 155 -9.61 -8.91 0.99
C LEU A 155 -9.88 -10.26 0.31
N ALA A 156 -10.40 -10.23 -0.91
CA ALA A 156 -10.61 -11.44 -1.70
C ALA A 156 -9.29 -12.14 -2.01
N LEU A 157 -8.26 -11.38 -2.38
CA LEU A 157 -6.94 -11.89 -2.71
C LEU A 157 -6.30 -12.61 -1.51
N VAL A 158 -6.25 -11.99 -0.34
CA VAL A 158 -5.75 -12.61 0.90
C VAL A 158 -6.51 -13.90 1.20
N LYS A 159 -7.84 -13.86 1.07
CA LYS A 159 -8.68 -15.03 1.35
C LYS A 159 -8.48 -16.16 0.36
N ILE A 160 -8.22 -15.85 -0.91
CA ILE A 160 -7.88 -16.85 -1.93
C ILE A 160 -6.50 -17.44 -1.64
N GLN A 161 -5.52 -16.67 -1.19
CA GLN A 161 -4.19 -17.22 -0.93
C GLN A 161 -4.04 -17.84 0.46
N ASN A 162 -5.06 -17.78 1.31
CA ASN A 162 -4.94 -18.14 2.73
C ASN A 162 -3.77 -17.41 3.43
N GLY A 163 -3.43 -16.20 2.98
CA GLY A 163 -2.27 -15.45 3.49
C GLY A 163 -0.90 -15.87 2.94
N GLU A 164 -0.82 -16.83 2.01
CA GLU A 164 0.45 -17.24 1.41
C GLU A 164 1.07 -16.12 0.54
N ILE A 165 2.39 -16.00 0.59
CA ILE A 165 3.19 -15.04 -0.19
C ILE A 165 4.07 -15.79 -1.19
N PRO A 166 4.15 -15.36 -2.47
CA PRO A 166 3.54 -14.16 -3.03
C PRO A 166 2.03 -14.27 -3.19
N LEU A 167 1.31 -13.20 -2.81
CA LEU A 167 -0.16 -13.17 -2.93
C LEU A 167 -0.63 -13.30 -4.39
N LEU A 168 0.18 -12.82 -5.34
CA LEU A 168 -0.04 -13.00 -6.76
C LEU A 168 1.19 -13.64 -7.40
N PRO A 169 1.01 -14.71 -8.20
CA PRO A 169 2.09 -15.25 -9.02
C PRO A 169 2.62 -14.23 -10.03
N ASP A 170 3.81 -14.46 -10.56
CA ASP A 170 4.47 -13.64 -11.58
C ASP A 170 3.99 -13.92 -13.02
N TYR A 171 2.85 -14.63 -13.16
CA TYR A 171 2.19 -14.97 -14.42
C TYR A 171 0.66 -14.78 -14.34
N ASP A 172 0.02 -14.61 -15.49
CA ASP A 172 -1.45 -14.53 -15.64
C ASP A 172 -2.09 -15.93 -15.72
N GLN A 173 -3.42 -16.01 -15.79
CA GLN A 173 -4.17 -17.27 -15.98
C GLN A 173 -4.03 -18.25 -14.81
N VAL A 174 -3.93 -17.71 -13.60
CA VAL A 174 -3.83 -18.49 -12.37
C VAL A 174 -5.20 -19.08 -12.06
N ASN A 175 -5.30 -20.40 -11.98
CA ASN A 175 -6.59 -21.07 -11.74
C ASN A 175 -6.84 -21.28 -10.25
N VAL A 176 -8.06 -21.00 -9.80
CA VAL A 176 -8.55 -21.22 -8.44
C VAL A 176 -9.66 -22.27 -8.48
N ASP A 177 -9.68 -23.18 -7.52
CA ASP A 177 -10.77 -24.14 -7.37
C ASP A 177 -12.12 -23.44 -7.14
N ALA A 178 -13.17 -23.88 -7.84
CA ALA A 178 -14.49 -23.25 -7.79
C ALA A 178 -15.11 -23.26 -6.38
N THR A 179 -14.86 -24.31 -5.58
CA THR A 179 -15.35 -24.37 -4.19
C THR A 179 -14.63 -23.36 -3.30
N LYS A 180 -13.34 -23.13 -3.56
CA LYS A 180 -12.55 -22.09 -2.88
C LYS A 180 -13.04 -20.70 -3.26
N ALA A 181 -13.30 -20.46 -4.54
CA ALA A 181 -13.87 -19.20 -5.04
C ALA A 181 -15.25 -18.90 -4.41
N ALA A 182 -16.13 -19.90 -4.32
CA ALA A 182 -17.44 -19.75 -3.67
C ALA A 182 -17.32 -19.34 -2.20
N LYS A 183 -16.42 -19.97 -1.43
CA LYS A 183 -16.14 -19.59 -0.03
C LYS A 183 -15.62 -18.16 0.11
N VAL A 184 -14.80 -17.71 -0.84
CA VAL A 184 -14.29 -16.33 -0.87
C VAL A 184 -15.43 -15.35 -1.14
N ILE A 185 -16.32 -15.64 -2.09
CA ILE A 185 -17.51 -14.83 -2.37
C ILE A 185 -18.38 -14.71 -1.13
N GLU A 186 -18.65 -15.83 -0.45
CA GLU A 186 -19.43 -15.83 0.78
C GLU A 186 -18.79 -15.01 1.89
N PHE A 187 -17.46 -15.06 2.00
CA PHE A 187 -16.71 -14.30 2.98
C PHE A 187 -16.71 -12.79 2.68
N VAL A 188 -16.42 -12.41 1.43
CA VAL A 188 -16.36 -11.01 0.98
C VAL A 188 -17.73 -10.36 1.06
N PHE A 189 -18.79 -11.07 0.66
CA PHE A 189 -20.16 -10.57 0.69
C PHE A 189 -20.98 -11.15 1.85
N ALA A 190 -20.33 -11.48 2.97
CA ALA A 190 -21.01 -12.03 4.13
C ALA A 190 -22.12 -11.09 4.60
N GLN A 191 -21.83 -9.79 4.67
CA GLN A 191 -22.76 -8.73 5.07
C GLN A 191 -23.83 -8.37 4.03
N ALA A 192 -23.71 -8.85 2.78
CA ALA A 192 -24.75 -8.66 1.79
C ALA A 192 -26.02 -9.46 2.14
N PRO A 193 -27.22 -8.95 1.80
CA PRO A 193 -28.45 -9.72 1.86
C PRO A 193 -28.33 -11.06 1.12
N TYR A 194 -28.94 -12.11 1.68
CA TYR A 194 -28.88 -13.47 1.13
C TYR A 194 -29.20 -13.55 -0.37
N VAL A 195 -30.21 -12.81 -0.83
CA VAL A 195 -30.63 -12.78 -2.23
C VAL A 195 -29.53 -12.23 -3.15
N ILE A 196 -28.84 -11.17 -2.72
CA ILE A 196 -27.72 -10.58 -3.48
C ILE A 196 -26.55 -11.56 -3.50
N ARG A 197 -26.18 -12.13 -2.35
CA ARG A 197 -25.09 -13.11 -2.26
C ARG A 197 -25.38 -14.35 -3.13
N SER A 198 -26.61 -14.86 -3.12
CA SER A 198 -27.02 -16.00 -3.95
C SER A 198 -26.92 -15.69 -5.45
N LYS A 199 -27.32 -14.47 -5.86
CA LYS A 199 -27.16 -14.00 -7.23
C LYS A 199 -25.68 -13.93 -7.63
N ILE A 200 -24.83 -13.37 -6.78
CA ILE A 200 -23.38 -13.27 -7.04
C ILE A 200 -22.76 -14.67 -7.20
N LEU A 201 -23.12 -15.62 -6.33
CA LEU A 201 -22.65 -17.00 -6.43
C LEU A 201 -23.07 -17.66 -7.75
N LEU A 202 -24.33 -17.50 -8.15
CA LEU A 202 -24.83 -18.05 -9.42
C LEU A 202 -24.12 -17.45 -10.64
N GLU A 203 -23.85 -16.14 -10.63
CA GLU A 203 -23.09 -15.48 -11.70
C GLU A 203 -21.61 -15.89 -11.71
N ALA A 204 -21.03 -16.20 -10.55
CA ALA A 204 -19.67 -16.75 -10.46
C ALA A 204 -19.60 -18.18 -11.01
N GLU A 205 -20.61 -19.01 -10.74
CA GLU A 205 -20.69 -20.39 -11.23
C GLU A 205 -20.68 -20.46 -12.77
N LYS A 206 -21.33 -19.50 -13.44
CA LYS A 206 -21.30 -19.38 -14.91
C LYS A 206 -19.91 -19.11 -15.49
N ARG A 207 -18.96 -18.64 -14.67
CA ARG A 207 -17.58 -18.34 -15.06
C ARG A 207 -16.64 -19.53 -14.83
N VAL A 208 -17.12 -20.59 -14.17
CA VAL A 208 -16.33 -21.79 -13.90
C VAL A 208 -16.17 -22.58 -15.19
N VAL A 209 -14.92 -22.92 -15.51
CA VAL A 209 -14.58 -23.82 -16.62
C VAL A 209 -14.07 -25.13 -16.02
N GLY A 210 -14.89 -26.19 -16.12
CA GLY A 210 -14.61 -27.46 -15.44
C GLY A 210 -14.80 -27.34 -13.93
N LYS A 211 -13.70 -27.29 -13.17
CA LYS A 211 -13.70 -27.13 -11.70
C LYS A 211 -12.91 -25.92 -11.22
N VAL A 212 -12.46 -25.08 -12.15
CA VAL A 212 -11.59 -23.94 -11.86
C VAL A 212 -12.16 -22.66 -12.43
N ILE A 213 -11.75 -21.55 -11.84
CA ILE A 213 -12.00 -20.19 -12.30
C ILE A 213 -10.67 -19.45 -12.35
N ASP A 214 -10.46 -18.65 -13.40
CA ASP A 214 -9.31 -17.76 -13.47
C ASP A 214 -9.34 -16.72 -12.35
N LEU A 215 -8.22 -16.55 -11.65
CA LEU A 215 -8.05 -15.68 -10.48
C LEU A 215 -8.33 -14.23 -10.83
N ASP A 216 -7.72 -13.73 -11.91
CA ASP A 216 -7.85 -12.33 -12.30
C ASP A 216 -9.29 -12.02 -12.76
N SER A 217 -9.93 -12.95 -13.49
CA SER A 217 -11.35 -12.90 -13.86
C SER A 217 -12.29 -12.93 -12.65
N LEU A 218 -12.00 -13.76 -11.65
CA LEU A 218 -12.75 -13.79 -10.39
C LEU A 218 -12.63 -12.46 -9.65
N LEU A 219 -11.40 -11.97 -9.44
CA LEU A 219 -11.17 -10.70 -8.73
C LEU A 219 -11.83 -9.52 -9.44
N TYR A 220 -11.77 -9.48 -10.78
CA TYR A 220 -12.46 -8.48 -11.59
C TYR A 220 -13.98 -8.54 -11.38
N PHE A 221 -14.53 -9.75 -11.41
CA PHE A 221 -15.95 -9.97 -11.14
C PHE A 221 -16.37 -9.47 -9.76
N LEU A 222 -15.59 -9.74 -8.69
CA LEU A 222 -15.93 -9.29 -7.33
C LEU A 222 -15.96 -7.77 -7.23
N VAL A 223 -14.98 -7.08 -7.82
CA VAL A 223 -14.94 -5.62 -7.88
C VAL A 223 -16.16 -5.06 -8.62
N ASP A 224 -16.49 -5.62 -9.77
CA ASP A 224 -17.65 -5.17 -10.55
C ASP A 224 -18.97 -5.41 -9.81
N GLN A 225 -19.13 -6.55 -9.13
CA GLN A 225 -20.33 -6.81 -8.31
C GLN A 225 -20.42 -5.82 -7.15
N TYR A 226 -19.31 -5.51 -6.49
CA TYR A 226 -19.28 -4.49 -5.44
C TYR A 226 -19.68 -3.11 -5.97
N VAL A 227 -19.06 -2.66 -7.08
CA VAL A 227 -19.35 -1.35 -7.68
C VAL A 227 -20.81 -1.26 -8.13
N HIS A 228 -21.34 -2.34 -8.72
CA HIS A 228 -22.72 -2.40 -9.16
C HIS A 228 -23.70 -2.29 -7.99
N GLU A 229 -23.52 -3.09 -6.94
CA GLU A 229 -24.41 -3.05 -5.77
C GLU A 229 -24.25 -1.76 -4.95
N SER A 230 -23.03 -1.20 -4.86
CA SER A 230 -22.81 0.13 -4.29
C SER A 230 -23.57 1.21 -5.07
N SER A 231 -23.49 1.19 -6.40
CA SER A 231 -24.21 2.15 -7.27
C SER A 231 -25.72 2.01 -7.14
N ARG A 232 -26.24 0.77 -7.03
CA ARG A 232 -27.66 0.53 -6.77
C ARG A 232 -28.09 1.03 -5.40
N GLY A 233 -27.22 0.96 -4.39
CA GLY A 233 -27.47 1.54 -3.08
C GLY A 233 -27.59 3.06 -3.15
N GLU A 234 -26.69 3.72 -3.88
CA GLU A 234 -26.77 5.17 -4.13
C GLU A 234 -28.06 5.55 -4.87
N GLU A 235 -28.46 4.80 -5.90
CA GLU A 235 -29.70 5.07 -6.63
C GLU A 235 -30.95 4.91 -5.75
N ARG A 236 -30.95 3.93 -4.84
CA ARG A 236 -32.03 3.79 -3.84
C ARG A 236 -32.08 4.98 -2.88
N LEU A 237 -30.94 5.52 -2.47
CA LEU A 237 -30.90 6.74 -1.66
C LEU A 237 -31.47 7.93 -2.43
N ARG A 238 -31.15 8.07 -3.73
CA ARG A 238 -31.73 9.13 -4.58
C ARG A 238 -33.24 8.98 -4.70
N ALA A 239 -33.73 7.75 -4.93
CA ALA A 239 -35.16 7.48 -4.98
C ALA A 239 -35.86 7.75 -3.64
N LEU A 240 -35.22 7.42 -2.51
CA LEU A 240 -35.73 7.74 -1.17
C LEU A 240 -35.81 9.24 -0.94
N PHE A 241 -34.81 9.99 -1.37
CA PHE A 241 -34.83 11.46 -1.32
C PHE A 241 -36.04 12.01 -2.09
N VAL A 242 -36.19 11.61 -3.36
CA VAL A 242 -37.30 12.07 -4.21
C VAL A 242 -38.67 11.67 -3.64
N ALA A 243 -38.78 10.50 -3.02
CA ALA A 243 -40.03 10.06 -2.40
C ALA A 243 -40.36 10.80 -1.10
N SER A 244 -39.37 11.44 -0.47
CA SER A 244 -39.51 12.11 0.83
C SER A 244 -39.64 13.63 0.69
N ASP A 245 -39.16 14.21 -0.41
CA ASP A 245 -39.38 15.58 -0.83
C ASP A 245 -40.85 15.75 -1.27
N MET A 246 -41.72 16.10 -0.31
CA MET A 246 -43.18 16.06 -0.48
C MET A 246 -43.69 17.25 -1.29
N ASP A 247 -43.04 18.40 -1.17
CA ASP A 247 -43.40 19.60 -1.90
C ASP A 247 -42.65 19.72 -3.25
N GLY A 248 -41.63 18.90 -3.47
CA GLY A 248 -40.88 18.81 -4.71
C GLY A 248 -39.97 20.02 -4.94
N ASP A 249 -39.60 20.72 -3.86
CA ASP A 249 -38.76 21.92 -3.92
C ASP A 249 -37.26 21.60 -4.13
N GLY A 250 -36.90 20.31 -4.10
CA GLY A 250 -35.54 19.81 -4.25
C GLY A 250 -34.68 19.92 -2.98
N ASN A 251 -35.27 20.25 -1.84
CA ASN A 251 -34.64 20.35 -0.53
C ASN A 251 -35.37 19.50 0.51
N LEU A 252 -34.60 18.77 1.31
CA LEU A 252 -35.20 17.99 2.38
C LEU A 252 -35.29 18.78 3.69
N THR A 253 -36.50 19.14 4.10
CA THR A 253 -36.75 19.74 5.42
C THR A 253 -36.53 18.72 6.56
N LEU A 254 -36.43 19.20 7.79
CA LEU A 254 -36.20 18.32 8.95
C LEU A 254 -37.35 17.33 9.14
N ASN A 255 -38.59 17.77 8.90
CA ASN A 255 -39.79 16.95 9.05
C ASN A 255 -39.80 15.83 8.00
N GLU A 256 -39.54 16.16 6.74
CA GLU A 256 -39.44 15.17 5.64
C GLU A 256 -38.31 14.17 5.89
N PHE A 257 -37.16 14.64 6.38
CA PHE A 257 -36.06 13.75 6.75
C PHE A 257 -36.44 12.80 7.90
N GLN A 258 -37.13 13.30 8.94
CA GLN A 258 -37.58 12.46 10.04
C GLN A 258 -38.61 11.43 9.60
N ASP A 259 -39.59 11.84 8.81
CA ASP A 259 -40.62 10.96 8.27
C ASP A 259 -40.01 9.87 7.40
N MET A 260 -39.09 10.22 6.51
CA MET A 260 -38.33 9.26 5.71
C MET A 260 -37.62 8.22 6.58
N VAL A 261 -36.90 8.65 7.61
CA VAL A 261 -36.13 7.73 8.47
C VAL A 261 -37.03 6.78 9.25
N MET A 262 -38.19 7.26 9.70
CA MET A 262 -39.20 6.43 10.35
C MET A 262 -39.69 5.31 9.43
N HIS A 263 -39.84 5.58 8.13
CA HIS A 263 -40.26 4.59 7.13
C HIS A 263 -39.18 3.57 6.76
N ILE A 264 -37.90 3.96 6.79
CA ILE A 264 -36.77 3.07 6.42
C ILE A 264 -36.41 2.09 7.56
N ASN A 265 -36.90 2.34 8.79
CA ASN A 265 -36.59 1.56 9.99
C ASN A 265 -35.07 1.44 10.24
N SER A 266 -34.41 2.60 10.25
CA SER A 266 -32.97 2.70 10.48
C SER A 266 -32.60 2.25 11.90
N ARG A 267 -31.56 1.41 12.03
CA ARG A 267 -30.98 1.02 13.34
C ARG A 267 -30.16 2.15 13.99
N LYS A 268 -30.09 3.32 13.35
CA LYS A 268 -29.32 4.48 13.84
C LYS A 268 -30.04 5.13 15.02
N SER A 269 -29.27 5.59 16.00
CA SER A 269 -29.81 6.34 17.13
C SER A 269 -30.33 7.71 16.68
N HIS A 270 -31.32 8.26 17.37
CA HIS A 270 -31.83 9.61 17.11
C HIS A 270 -30.72 10.68 17.07
N ARG A 271 -29.71 10.56 17.95
CA ARG A 271 -28.56 11.46 17.98
C ARG A 271 -27.69 11.35 16.71
N GLU A 272 -27.53 10.16 16.13
CA GLU A 272 -26.82 10.00 14.85
C GLU A 272 -27.60 10.63 13.70
N LEU A 273 -28.92 10.47 13.68
CA LEU A 273 -29.79 11.07 12.67
C LEU A 273 -29.76 12.60 12.72
N LEU A 274 -29.78 13.19 13.92
CA LEU A 274 -29.61 14.63 14.08
C LEU A 274 -28.25 15.12 13.59
N ARG A 275 -27.16 14.35 13.83
CA ARG A 275 -25.84 14.68 13.30
C ARG A 275 -25.78 14.61 11.78
N MET A 276 -26.43 13.61 11.18
CA MET A 276 -26.56 13.51 9.73
C MET A 276 -27.28 14.75 9.17
N TYR A 277 -28.43 15.09 9.73
CA TYR A 277 -29.19 16.25 9.26
C TYR A 277 -28.42 17.55 9.44
N ALA A 278 -27.80 17.76 10.61
CA ALA A 278 -26.95 18.91 10.86
C ALA A 278 -25.84 19.04 9.81
N GLU A 279 -25.19 17.94 9.45
CA GLU A 279 -24.13 17.94 8.43
C GLU A 279 -24.67 18.23 7.01
N MET A 280 -25.87 17.73 6.66
CA MET A 280 -26.52 18.05 5.39
C MET A 280 -26.82 19.56 5.29
N THR A 281 -27.29 20.17 6.39
CA THR A 281 -27.69 21.58 6.43
C THR A 281 -26.55 22.59 6.55
N LEU A 282 -25.28 22.15 6.58
CA LEU A 282 -24.13 23.08 6.62
C LEU A 282 -24.13 24.07 5.43
N ASN A 283 -24.69 23.65 4.30
CA ASN A 283 -24.83 24.46 3.09
C ASN A 283 -26.19 25.20 3.00
N ARG A 284 -27.00 25.19 4.07
CA ARG A 284 -28.38 25.73 4.17
C ARG A 284 -29.42 25.05 3.28
N THR A 285 -29.02 24.33 2.25
CA THR A 285 -29.87 23.48 1.39
C THR A 285 -29.42 22.03 1.47
N VAL A 286 -30.39 21.11 1.37
CA VAL A 286 -30.13 19.66 1.37
C VAL A 286 -30.57 19.11 0.02
N ASP A 287 -29.72 19.29 -0.99
CA ASP A 287 -29.94 18.70 -2.30
C ASP A 287 -29.67 17.17 -2.28
N CYS A 288 -30.14 16.48 -3.31
CA CYS A 288 -30.00 15.03 -3.45
C CYS A 288 -28.55 14.53 -3.38
N ASN A 289 -27.57 15.26 -3.94
CA ASN A 289 -26.16 14.85 -3.88
C ASN A 289 -25.59 15.06 -2.47
N THR A 290 -25.94 16.17 -1.82
CA THR A 290 -25.58 16.42 -0.42
C THR A 290 -26.14 15.32 0.49
N PHE A 291 -27.39 14.92 0.28
CA PHE A 291 -28.03 13.81 0.98
C PHE A 291 -27.26 12.50 0.81
N VAL A 292 -27.02 12.06 -0.44
CA VAL A 292 -26.31 10.79 -0.73
C VAL A 292 -24.90 10.81 -0.10
N ARG A 293 -24.18 11.93 -0.20
CA ARG A 293 -22.84 12.09 0.38
C ARG A 293 -22.85 11.90 1.90
N VAL A 294 -23.77 12.55 2.60
CA VAL A 294 -23.86 12.42 4.06
C VAL A 294 -24.34 11.01 4.45
N CYS A 295 -25.30 10.43 3.74
CA CYS A 295 -25.71 9.04 3.95
C CYS A 295 -24.55 8.06 3.80
N ARG A 296 -23.65 8.27 2.84
CA ARG A 296 -22.41 7.47 2.70
C ARG A 296 -21.50 7.64 3.91
N LYS A 297 -21.20 8.89 4.29
CA LYS A 297 -20.33 9.20 5.44
C LYS A 297 -20.81 8.55 6.74
N PHE A 298 -22.12 8.57 6.99
CA PHE A 298 -22.69 8.00 8.20
C PHE A 298 -23.05 6.51 8.07
N SER A 299 -22.74 5.86 6.94
CA SER A 299 -23.14 4.47 6.66
C SER A 299 -24.63 4.24 6.89
N PHE A 300 -25.46 5.18 6.43
CA PHE A 300 -26.92 5.11 6.53
C PHE A 300 -27.50 4.03 5.62
N PHE A 301 -26.90 3.87 4.44
CA PHE A 301 -27.17 2.80 3.50
C PHE A 301 -25.85 2.44 2.81
N SER A 302 -24.99 1.67 3.48
CA SER A 302 -23.76 1.18 2.89
C SER A 302 -23.89 -0.31 2.59
N PHE A 303 -23.55 -0.69 1.36
CA PHE A 303 -23.28 -2.08 1.04
C PHE A 303 -21.95 -2.46 1.68
N THR A 304 -22.00 -3.13 2.83
CA THR A 304 -20.79 -3.52 3.56
C THR A 304 -20.24 -4.83 3.05
N TYR A 305 -18.92 -4.95 3.09
CA TYR A 305 -18.17 -6.15 2.70
C TYR A 305 -17.34 -6.66 3.89
N GLY A 306 -16.86 -7.90 3.77
CA GLY A 306 -16.06 -8.58 4.78
C GLY A 306 -16.88 -9.30 5.84
N PRO A 307 -16.19 -10.00 6.77
CA PRO A 307 -16.81 -10.95 7.69
C PRO A 307 -17.81 -10.28 8.64
N HIS A 308 -18.83 -11.04 9.07
CA HIS A 308 -19.80 -10.59 10.07
C HIS A 308 -19.18 -10.27 11.44
N THR A 309 -18.01 -10.83 11.75
CA THR A 309 -17.32 -10.59 13.01
C THR A 309 -16.16 -9.65 12.77
N LYS A 310 -16.27 -8.41 13.26
CA LYS A 310 -15.11 -7.56 13.58
C LYS A 310 -14.36 -8.14 14.79
N LYS A 311 -13.95 -9.41 14.74
CA LYS A 311 -12.97 -9.92 15.71
C LYS A 311 -11.62 -9.41 15.24
N VAL A 312 -11.26 -8.24 15.75
CA VAL A 312 -10.03 -7.48 15.50
C VAL A 312 -8.75 -8.26 15.82
N ASP A 313 -8.82 -9.45 16.43
CA ASP A 313 -7.64 -10.22 16.85
C ASP A 313 -7.09 -11.25 15.85
N ARG A 314 -7.78 -11.53 14.72
CA ARG A 314 -7.30 -12.59 13.80
C ARG A 314 -6.31 -12.09 12.75
N GLN A 315 -6.40 -10.81 12.37
CA GLN A 315 -5.57 -10.20 11.30
C GLN A 315 -4.13 -9.91 11.75
N SER A 316 -3.92 -9.55 13.02
CA SER A 316 -2.58 -9.29 13.56
C SER A 316 -1.65 -10.50 13.45
N ASN A 317 -2.16 -11.72 13.66
CA ASN A 317 -1.38 -12.94 13.46
C ASN A 317 -1.06 -13.20 11.98
N GLU A 318 -1.99 -12.91 11.07
CA GLU A 318 -1.77 -13.05 9.62
C GLU A 318 -0.64 -12.10 9.15
N VAL A 319 -0.53 -10.89 9.72
CA VAL A 319 0.57 -9.95 9.42
C VAL A 319 1.92 -10.45 9.90
N PHE A 320 2.00 -11.02 11.11
CA PHE A 320 3.27 -11.58 11.58
C PHE A 320 3.71 -12.78 10.75
N GLU A 321 2.77 -13.59 10.25
CA GLU A 321 3.07 -14.69 9.33
C GLU A 321 3.61 -14.15 7.99
N VAL A 322 2.98 -13.11 7.45
CA VAL A 322 3.43 -12.43 6.23
C VAL A 322 4.83 -11.84 6.41
N LEU A 323 5.06 -11.12 7.50
CA LEU A 323 6.34 -10.50 7.84
C LEU A 323 7.46 -11.53 8.06
N ALA A 324 7.16 -12.63 8.75
CA ALA A 324 8.13 -13.69 8.99
C ALA A 324 8.56 -14.38 7.69
N ALA A 325 7.61 -14.66 6.80
CA ALA A 325 7.88 -15.26 5.50
C ALA A 325 8.70 -14.34 4.58
N GLU A 326 8.47 -13.03 4.62
CA GLU A 326 9.30 -12.07 3.89
C GLU A 326 10.70 -11.92 4.49
N TRP A 327 10.80 -11.92 5.82
CA TRP A 327 12.08 -11.87 6.54
C TRP A 327 12.97 -13.07 6.20
N GLU A 328 12.43 -14.29 6.17
CA GLU A 328 13.17 -15.52 5.85
C GLU A 328 13.89 -15.46 4.49
N LYS A 329 13.33 -14.75 3.50
CA LYS A 329 13.91 -14.60 2.16
C LYS A 329 15.15 -13.70 2.12
N VAL A 330 15.23 -12.74 3.04
CA VAL A 330 16.28 -11.72 3.05
C VAL A 330 17.26 -11.90 4.20
N GLU A 331 16.92 -12.72 5.19
CA GLU A 331 17.67 -12.90 6.43
C GLU A 331 19.12 -13.32 6.18
N ASP A 332 19.34 -14.38 5.39
CA ASP A 332 20.69 -14.91 5.11
C ASP A 332 21.55 -13.87 4.39
N LEU A 333 20.99 -13.19 3.39
CA LEU A 333 21.69 -12.14 2.64
C LEU A 333 22.09 -10.96 3.53
N ILE A 334 21.22 -10.59 4.48
CA ILE A 334 21.52 -9.54 5.46
C ILE A 334 22.61 -9.98 6.42
N HIS A 335 22.60 -11.23 6.88
CA HIS A 335 23.65 -11.76 7.77
C HIS A 335 25.01 -11.81 7.05
N GLU A 336 25.04 -12.26 5.80
CA GLU A 336 26.24 -12.19 4.96
C GLU A 336 26.76 -10.75 4.86
N LEU A 337 25.89 -9.79 4.56
CA LEU A 337 26.30 -8.38 4.45
C LEU A 337 26.82 -7.83 5.80
N LEU A 338 26.20 -8.21 6.92
CA LEU A 338 26.63 -7.81 8.25
C LEU A 338 28.04 -8.30 8.58
N VAL A 339 28.39 -9.54 8.19
CA VAL A 339 29.76 -10.06 8.31
C VAL A 339 30.73 -9.18 7.52
N VAL A 340 30.40 -8.80 6.28
CA VAL A 340 31.27 -7.93 5.49
C VAL A 340 31.31 -6.50 6.05
N LEU A 341 30.27 -6.05 6.76
CA LEU A 341 30.17 -4.72 7.38
C LEU A 341 30.69 -4.68 8.82
N GLU A 342 31.31 -5.74 9.31
CA GLU A 342 31.77 -5.85 10.70
C GLU A 342 32.65 -4.65 11.09
N GLY A 343 32.37 -4.07 12.26
CA GLY A 343 33.07 -2.88 12.78
C GLY A 343 32.71 -1.55 12.12
N SER A 344 31.89 -1.53 11.06
CA SER A 344 31.42 -0.29 10.44
C SER A 344 30.21 0.31 11.18
N ALA A 345 30.07 1.64 11.16
CA ALA A 345 28.92 2.33 11.74
C ALA A 345 27.59 1.96 11.05
N VAL A 346 27.63 1.63 9.76
CA VAL A 346 26.47 1.16 9.00
C VAL A 346 26.09 -0.26 9.43
N GLY A 347 27.08 -1.15 9.56
CA GLY A 347 26.88 -2.52 10.05
C GLY A 347 26.28 -2.56 11.45
N MET A 348 26.79 -1.76 12.40
CA MET A 348 26.23 -1.70 13.76
C MET A 348 24.77 -1.23 13.80
N ARG A 349 24.40 -0.23 12.97
CA ARG A 349 23.00 0.23 12.90
C ARG A 349 22.09 -0.85 12.30
N LEU A 350 22.52 -1.46 11.20
CA LEU A 350 21.77 -2.54 10.55
C LEU A 350 21.58 -3.72 11.51
N GLU A 351 22.64 -4.13 12.23
CA GLU A 351 22.58 -5.21 13.22
C GLU A 351 21.59 -4.90 14.35
N GLN A 352 21.57 -3.66 14.84
CA GLN A 352 20.62 -3.24 15.87
C GLN A 352 19.17 -3.27 15.37
N ASN A 353 18.93 -2.83 14.13
CA ASN A 353 17.59 -2.91 13.54
C ASN A 353 17.16 -4.37 13.33
N VAL A 354 18.06 -5.27 12.89
CA VAL A 354 17.79 -6.71 12.75
C VAL A 354 17.43 -7.35 14.09
N LYS A 355 18.18 -7.05 15.16
CA LYS A 355 17.85 -7.53 16.53
C LYS A 355 16.48 -7.06 16.99
N THR A 356 16.16 -5.80 16.70
CA THR A 356 14.86 -5.20 17.05
C THR A 356 13.73 -5.89 16.29
N LEU A 357 13.89 -6.12 14.99
CA LEU A 357 12.93 -6.84 14.17
C LEU A 357 12.69 -8.26 14.68
N LYS A 358 13.75 -9.04 14.96
CA LYS A 358 13.62 -10.41 15.51
C LYS A 358 12.81 -10.41 16.82
N SER A 359 13.12 -9.49 17.74
CA SER A 359 12.36 -9.36 18.99
C SER A 359 10.89 -9.03 18.77
N LEU A 360 10.57 -8.22 17.75
CA LEU A 360 9.19 -7.85 17.40
C LEU A 360 8.45 -9.02 16.76
N LEU A 361 9.11 -9.79 15.89
CA LEU A 361 8.55 -11.02 15.29
C LEU A 361 8.31 -12.12 16.32
N ASP A 362 9.20 -12.27 17.31
CA ASP A 362 9.07 -13.26 18.39
C ASP A 362 7.96 -12.90 19.38
N SER A 363 7.85 -11.61 19.74
CA SER A 363 6.85 -11.14 20.71
C SER A 363 5.43 -11.03 20.14
N ARG A 364 5.29 -10.90 18.82
CA ARG A 364 4.02 -10.78 18.09
C ARG A 364 3.04 -9.74 18.66
N PHE A 365 3.56 -8.68 19.30
CA PHE A 365 2.73 -7.73 20.03
C PHE A 365 2.45 -6.44 19.23
N GLU A 366 3.45 -5.92 18.52
CA GLU A 366 3.36 -4.65 17.77
C GLU A 366 3.65 -4.86 16.29
N ALA A 367 2.64 -5.23 15.51
CA ALA A 367 2.80 -5.51 14.08
C ALA A 367 3.27 -4.28 13.28
N GLU A 368 2.85 -3.08 13.68
CA GLU A 368 3.28 -1.81 13.09
C GLU A 368 4.76 -1.53 13.33
N SER A 369 5.21 -1.64 14.58
CA SER A 369 6.63 -1.52 14.93
C SER A 369 7.47 -2.56 14.18
N ALA A 370 6.98 -3.80 14.09
CA ALA A 370 7.65 -4.87 13.35
C ALA A 370 7.78 -4.53 11.87
N TRP A 371 6.70 -4.03 11.26
CA TRP A 371 6.65 -3.64 9.86
C TRP A 371 7.61 -2.49 9.54
N HIS A 372 7.56 -1.40 10.31
CA HIS A 372 8.48 -0.27 10.12
C HIS A 372 9.95 -0.69 10.32
N CYS A 373 10.21 -1.55 11.30
CA CYS A 373 11.55 -2.08 11.54
C CYS A 373 12.02 -2.91 10.35
N TYR A 374 11.17 -3.78 9.79
CA TYR A 374 11.47 -4.56 8.59
C TYR A 374 11.83 -3.67 7.39
N ARG A 375 10.99 -2.68 7.06
CA ARG A 375 11.27 -1.77 5.94
C ARG A 375 12.56 -0.99 6.13
N LYS A 376 12.84 -0.54 7.34
CA LYS A 376 14.09 0.14 7.69
C LYS A 376 15.30 -0.78 7.46
N VAL A 377 15.23 -2.03 7.89
CA VAL A 377 16.29 -3.03 7.66
C VAL A 377 16.53 -3.24 6.17
N VAL A 378 15.47 -3.47 5.39
CA VAL A 378 15.57 -3.71 3.94
C VAL A 378 16.11 -2.49 3.20
N SER A 379 15.68 -1.29 3.58
CA SER A 379 16.16 -0.02 2.99
C SER A 379 17.64 0.24 3.29
N GLU A 380 18.07 0.03 4.54
CA GLU A 380 19.48 0.13 4.93
C GLU A 380 20.35 -0.92 4.22
N PHE A 381 19.86 -2.17 4.14
CA PHE A 381 20.51 -3.26 3.41
C PHE A 381 20.71 -2.91 1.93
N ALA A 382 19.66 -2.45 1.24
CA ALA A 382 19.73 -2.04 -0.16
C ALA A 382 20.73 -0.88 -0.37
N SER A 383 20.71 0.10 0.53
CA SER A 383 21.64 1.24 0.50
C SER A 383 23.11 0.81 0.70
N ALA A 384 23.35 -0.14 1.61
CA ALA A 384 24.68 -0.64 1.91
C ALA A 384 25.28 -1.47 0.76
N ILE A 385 24.47 -2.30 0.09
CA ILE A 385 24.89 -3.02 -1.12
C ILE A 385 25.30 -2.01 -2.21
N LYS A 386 24.45 -1.01 -2.46
CA LYS A 386 24.67 0.00 -3.49
C LYS A 386 25.97 0.77 -3.32
N ASN A 387 26.30 1.19 -2.09
CA ASN A 387 27.54 1.90 -1.79
C ASN A 387 28.80 1.03 -1.97
N ARG A 388 28.64 -0.29 -2.04
CA ARG A 388 29.74 -1.26 -2.18
C ARG A 388 29.91 -1.84 -3.57
N THR A 389 29.04 -1.50 -4.51
CA THR A 389 29.22 -1.83 -5.93
C THR A 389 29.65 -0.60 -6.75
N PRO A 390 30.82 0.03 -6.48
CA PRO A 390 31.30 1.12 -7.31
C PRO A 390 31.85 0.56 -8.63
N GLY A 391 31.00 0.45 -9.65
CA GLY A 391 31.41 0.40 -11.06
C GLY A 391 31.67 -0.98 -11.65
N MET A 392 30.64 -1.56 -12.29
CA MET A 392 30.79 -2.50 -13.42
C MET A 392 30.63 -1.79 -14.78
N GLY A 393 30.72 -0.46 -14.84
CA GLY A 393 30.53 0.34 -16.05
C GLY A 393 31.74 1.19 -16.49
N ARG A 394 32.95 0.94 -15.97
CA ARG A 394 34.16 1.67 -16.36
C ARG A 394 35.28 0.71 -16.74
N ALA A 395 35.13 0.06 -17.89
CA ALA A 395 36.24 -0.52 -18.62
C ALA A 395 36.08 -0.12 -20.10
N GLU A 396 36.99 0.74 -20.54
CA GLU A 396 37.48 0.98 -21.91
C GLU A 396 37.59 2.48 -22.26
N SER A 397 38.75 3.03 -21.93
CA SER A 397 39.52 3.83 -22.89
C SER A 397 40.96 3.99 -22.37
N SER A 398 41.81 3.02 -22.72
CA SER A 398 43.26 3.22 -22.73
C SER A 398 43.63 3.99 -24.00
N GLY A 399 44.11 5.21 -23.85
CA GLY A 399 44.67 6.01 -24.94
C GLY A 399 45.69 6.98 -24.38
N ALA A 400 46.97 6.69 -24.64
CA ALA A 400 48.15 7.35 -24.12
C ALA A 400 48.29 8.84 -24.48
N ALA A 401 48.88 9.63 -23.58
CA ALA A 401 50.03 10.52 -23.85
C ALA A 401 50.41 11.33 -22.59
N THR A 402 51.61 11.08 -22.07
CA THR A 402 52.43 11.97 -21.23
C THR A 402 53.12 13.06 -22.09
N PRO A 403 53.93 13.98 -21.53
CA PRO A 403 53.78 14.83 -20.34
C PRO A 403 54.20 16.31 -20.63
N VAL A 404 53.89 17.26 -19.74
CA VAL A 404 54.71 18.49 -19.57
C VAL A 404 54.73 18.89 -18.08
N GLU A 405 55.94 19.16 -17.61
CA GLU A 405 56.36 19.74 -16.32
C GLU A 405 55.61 21.06 -16.03
N ASP A 406 55.51 21.63 -14.82
CA ASP A 406 56.63 22.03 -13.97
C ASP A 406 56.14 22.63 -12.63
N SER A 407 56.95 22.46 -11.57
CA SER A 407 57.20 23.44 -10.50
C SER A 407 56.07 24.01 -9.60
N LYS A 408 56.06 23.65 -8.30
CA LYS A 408 56.79 24.34 -7.20
C LYS A 408 56.13 24.26 -5.80
N GLU A 409 57.00 23.90 -4.84
CA GLU A 409 57.22 24.46 -3.48
C GLU A 409 56.21 24.35 -2.33
N GLY A 410 56.73 23.78 -1.22
CA GLY A 410 56.53 24.21 0.17
C GLY A 410 55.45 23.45 0.94
N GLY A 411 55.66 22.88 2.13
CA GLY A 411 56.77 22.86 3.07
C GLY A 411 56.21 22.56 4.48
N LYS A 412 57.05 21.94 5.33
CA LYS A 412 56.98 21.81 6.81
C LYS A 412 56.03 20.75 7.39
N GLU A 413 56.55 19.64 7.93
CA GLU A 413 57.19 19.46 9.26
C GLU A 413 56.18 19.33 10.42
N GLY A 414 56.31 18.24 11.21
CA GLY A 414 55.63 18.11 12.50
C GLY A 414 55.34 16.66 12.92
N LYS A 415 56.37 15.96 13.39
CA LYS A 415 56.31 14.60 13.99
C LYS A 415 56.10 14.72 15.53
N PRO A 416 56.04 13.62 16.32
CA PRO A 416 54.90 13.18 17.16
C PRO A 416 55.26 13.30 18.68
N PRO A 417 55.03 12.34 19.63
CA PRO A 417 54.03 11.27 19.88
C PRO A 417 53.52 11.17 21.36
N LEU A 418 52.65 10.18 21.61
CA LEU A 418 52.62 9.24 22.79
C LEU A 418 52.05 9.64 24.18
N LYS A 419 51.49 8.58 24.81
CA LYS A 419 51.12 8.28 26.23
C LYS A 419 49.64 8.50 26.59
N ALA A 420 48.83 7.52 26.96
CA ALA A 420 48.90 6.37 27.88
C ALA A 420 48.40 6.66 29.32
N LEU A 421 47.58 5.72 29.83
CA LEU A 421 47.32 5.30 31.23
C LEU A 421 46.09 5.81 32.00
N GLY A 422 45.45 4.83 32.67
CA GLY A 422 44.67 4.95 33.93
C GLY A 422 43.19 4.56 33.76
N VAL A 423 42.67 3.35 34.06
CA VAL A 423 42.73 2.42 35.22
C VAL A 423 41.92 2.87 36.46
N LYS A 424 41.06 1.93 36.93
CA LYS A 424 40.23 1.82 38.17
C LYS A 424 38.80 2.38 38.08
N GLY A 425 37.74 1.69 38.53
CA GLY A 425 37.61 0.40 39.22
C GLY A 425 36.50 0.43 40.28
N LYS A 426 35.86 -0.74 40.52
CA LYS A 426 34.95 -1.11 41.64
C LYS A 426 33.55 -0.46 41.58
N GLY A 427 32.43 -1.12 41.89
CA GLY A 427 32.14 -2.39 42.57
C GLY A 427 30.83 -2.20 43.35
N GLY A 428 29.96 -3.22 43.44
CA GLY A 428 28.78 -3.14 44.31
C GLY A 428 27.68 -4.15 43.98
N LYS A 429 27.52 -5.13 44.89
CA LYS A 429 26.55 -6.24 44.87
C LYS A 429 25.19 -5.83 45.52
N PRO A 430 24.15 -6.69 45.44
CA PRO A 430 22.72 -6.39 45.68
C PRO A 430 22.32 -6.55 47.15
N PRO A 431 21.02 -6.35 47.48
CA PRO A 431 20.20 -7.51 47.91
C PRO A 431 18.70 -7.36 47.50
N ALA A 432 18.00 -8.44 47.14
CA ALA A 432 17.22 -9.38 47.97
C ALA A 432 15.69 -9.16 47.90
N ASN A 433 15.02 -10.27 47.58
CA ASN A 433 13.60 -10.58 47.72
C ASN A 433 13.21 -10.57 49.22
N PRO A 434 11.91 -10.43 49.60
CA PRO A 434 11.17 -11.68 49.87
C PRO A 434 9.62 -11.66 49.71
N GLN A 435 9.11 -12.83 49.32
CA GLN A 435 8.01 -13.61 49.93
C GLN A 435 6.50 -13.22 49.82
N THR A 436 5.78 -14.15 49.17
CA THR A 436 4.58 -14.91 49.61
C THR A 436 3.19 -14.27 49.73
N ARG A 437 2.20 -14.85 49.02
CA ARG A 437 1.03 -15.61 49.55
C ARG A 437 0.13 -16.06 48.36
N ARG A 438 -0.07 -17.37 48.15
CA ARG A 438 -1.22 -18.21 48.53
C ARG A 438 -2.60 -17.74 48.01
N GLY A 439 -3.25 -18.61 47.25
CA GLY A 439 -4.69 -18.54 46.95
C GLY A 439 -5.15 -19.66 46.02
N SER A 440 -5.51 -20.80 46.59
CA SER A 440 -6.11 -21.99 45.96
C SER A 440 -7.65 -21.95 46.01
N GLY A 441 -8.31 -22.50 44.99
CA GLY A 441 -9.74 -22.88 44.97
C GLY A 441 -10.31 -22.68 43.56
N GLY A 442 -11.10 -23.54 42.93
CA GLY A 442 -11.82 -24.74 43.33
C GLY A 442 -13.07 -24.87 42.43
N ARG A 443 -13.18 -26.01 41.74
CA ARG A 443 -14.33 -26.73 41.11
C ARG A 443 -15.73 -26.07 40.91
N GLY A 444 -16.35 -26.49 39.79
CA GLY A 444 -17.80 -26.78 39.61
C GLY A 444 -18.50 -25.79 38.66
N LYS A 445 -19.29 -26.16 37.65
CA LYS A 445 -20.00 -27.38 37.26
C LYS A 445 -20.00 -27.50 35.73
#